data_AF-A0A0G4M9B0-F1
#
_entry.id   AF-A0A0G4M9B0-F1
#
_cell.length_a   1.000
_cell.length_b   1.000
_cell.length_c   1.000
_cell.angle_alpha   90.00
_cell.angle_beta   90.00
_cell.angle_gamma   90.00
#
_symmetry.space_group_name_H-M   'P 1'
#
loop_
_entity.id
_entity.type
_entity.pdbx_description
1 polymer ?
#
loop_
_entity_poly.entity_id
_entity_poly.type
_entity_poly.pdbx_seq_one_letter_code
_entity_poly.pdbx_strand_id
1 'polypeptide(L)'
;MASSEESSPVGIIESPRIRSLVRDDSISPLLGFPPPLVDLPASIQSRHSINTSSSTDLEPESADNVNMADPFEVRMRFSSQLQHLNATVVSHQKAAAYAMKYKDMDEDLHSCILEQLERSNMNTRANIMFCIEHIMDMAKKENHLNYITMVQRDIIRIVDAVAPENASGAANVRVVRLVLQCLENKGHIENQVVVQIEEVLRDRETSAHDAGLSSPVQGDQDLGDMPPSQTIPKPGRPSAPGLDKRQIEQRIEEDRERHKRLREDIWAIRDRDAEIDRLWEETSDLGEDDHTMGREEFLAREAAIAQQCPHYTPRDLDDLYGRKDQNGASGRGHGNGISH
;
A
#
# COMPACT_ATOMS: atom_id res chain seq x y z
N MET A 1 -40.94 35.37 45.18
CA MET A 1 -41.33 36.33 44.13
C MET A 1 -40.34 36.10 42.99
N ALA A 2 -40.64 35.27 41.97
CA ALA A 2 -41.39 35.63 40.74
C ALA A 2 -40.72 36.87 40.08
N SER A 3 -40.18 36.89 38.85
CA SER A 3 -40.41 36.17 37.57
C SER A 3 -39.18 36.46 36.66
N SER A 4 -38.63 35.54 35.86
CA SER A 4 -38.89 35.22 34.42
C SER A 4 -38.01 35.98 33.39
N GLU A 5 -37.76 35.27 32.26
CA GLU A 5 -37.11 35.65 30.98
C GLU A 5 -35.58 35.40 30.91
N GLU A 6 -35.11 34.25 30.43
CA GLU A 6 -35.07 33.66 29.07
C GLU A 6 -33.69 33.85 28.42
N SER A 7 -32.92 32.76 28.41
CA SER A 7 -31.63 32.60 27.72
C SER A 7 -31.74 31.35 26.85
N SER A 8 -31.76 31.50 25.53
CA SER A 8 -31.70 30.39 24.57
C SER A 8 -30.25 29.97 24.30
N PRO A 9 -29.91 28.67 24.37
CA PRO A 9 -28.83 28.10 23.60
C PRO A 9 -29.38 27.19 22.47
N VAL A 10 -28.75 27.30 21.31
CA VAL A 10 -29.02 26.53 20.08
C VAL A 10 -28.78 25.05 20.36
N GLY A 11 -29.86 24.26 20.31
CA GLY A 11 -29.85 22.82 20.50
C GLY A 11 -29.42 22.08 19.23
N ILE A 12 -28.49 21.16 19.43
CA ILE A 12 -28.14 20.06 18.53
C ILE A 12 -29.40 19.20 18.33
N ILE A 13 -29.87 19.10 17.09
CA ILE A 13 -30.99 18.23 16.73
C ILE A 13 -30.42 16.83 16.49
N GLU A 14 -30.36 16.02 17.55
CA GLU A 14 -30.36 14.56 17.42
C GLU A 14 -31.77 14.13 16.99
N SER A 15 -31.88 13.41 15.87
CA SER A 15 -33.13 12.78 15.43
C SER A 15 -33.09 11.29 15.77
N PRO A 16 -33.94 10.79 16.69
CA PRO A 16 -34.08 9.38 16.98
C PRO A 16 -35.32 8.82 16.27
N ARG A 17 -35.14 7.83 15.37
CA ARG A 17 -36.12 6.83 14.83
C ARG A 17 -35.64 6.40 13.44
N ILE A 18 -35.43 5.13 13.07
CA ILE A 18 -36.11 3.88 13.44
C ILE A 18 -35.11 2.70 13.38
N ARG A 19 -34.81 2.11 14.55
CA ARG A 19 -34.36 0.71 14.67
C ARG A 19 -35.61 -0.10 15.00
N SER A 20 -36.26 -0.66 13.99
CA SER A 20 -37.32 -1.68 14.13
C SER A 20 -37.89 -1.98 12.74
N LEU A 21 -37.26 -2.91 12.01
CA LEU A 21 -38.00 -3.72 11.06
C LEU A 21 -37.71 -5.18 11.40
N VAL A 22 -38.74 -5.75 12.00
CA VAL A 22 -38.96 -7.16 12.29
C VAL A 22 -38.78 -7.96 11.01
N ARG A 23 -38.11 -9.11 11.13
CA ARG A 23 -38.08 -10.16 10.10
C ARG A 23 -39.52 -10.63 9.86
N ASP A 24 -40.09 -10.30 8.71
CA ASP A 24 -41.33 -10.92 8.24
C ASP A 24 -40.99 -12.18 7.42
N ASP A 25 -41.02 -13.33 8.08
CA ASP A 25 -40.88 -14.68 7.49
C ASP A 25 -42.18 -15.14 6.80
N SER A 26 -42.75 -14.32 5.91
CA SER A 26 -43.97 -14.71 5.17
C SER A 26 -44.04 -14.16 3.74
N ILE A 27 -43.09 -14.58 2.89
CA ILE A 27 -43.27 -14.56 1.44
C ILE A 27 -42.91 -15.94 0.89
N SER A 28 -43.93 -16.71 0.50
CA SER A 28 -43.78 -18.01 -0.16
C SER A 28 -43.14 -17.88 -1.56
N PRO A 29 -42.37 -18.88 -2.01
CA PRO A 29 -41.55 -18.80 -3.22
C PRO A 29 -42.37 -19.04 -4.49
N LEU A 30 -42.49 -18.03 -5.36
CA LEU A 30 -42.95 -18.22 -6.73
C LEU A 30 -41.77 -18.60 -7.64
N LEU A 31 -41.70 -19.92 -7.91
CA LEU A 31 -41.42 -20.54 -9.20
C LEU A 31 -40.57 -19.76 -10.22
N GLY A 32 -39.30 -20.18 -10.35
CA GLY A 32 -38.72 -20.60 -11.64
C GLY A 32 -38.32 -19.53 -12.65
N PHE A 33 -37.15 -18.92 -12.45
CA PHE A 33 -36.31 -18.47 -13.58
C PHE A 33 -35.07 -19.38 -13.65
N PRO A 34 -34.78 -20.03 -14.79
CA PRO A 34 -33.55 -20.79 -14.93
C PRO A 34 -32.34 -19.84 -15.03
N PRO A 35 -31.19 -20.15 -14.42
CA PRO A 35 -29.97 -19.35 -14.57
C PRO A 35 -29.41 -19.46 -16.00
N PRO A 36 -28.71 -18.42 -16.50
CA PRO A 36 -28.05 -18.48 -17.80
C PRO A 36 -26.92 -19.51 -17.79
N LEU A 37 -26.82 -20.27 -18.89
CA LEU A 37 -25.75 -21.22 -19.15
C LEU A 37 -24.43 -20.44 -19.34
N VAL A 38 -23.51 -20.55 -18.38
CA VAL A 38 -22.11 -20.11 -18.55
C VAL A 38 -21.28 -21.38 -18.68
N ASP A 39 -20.85 -21.70 -19.90
CA ASP A 39 -19.85 -22.73 -20.15
C ASP A 39 -18.48 -22.25 -19.67
N LEU A 40 -18.01 -22.82 -18.56
CA LEU A 40 -16.62 -22.72 -18.11
C LEU A 40 -15.92 -24.06 -18.38
N PRO A 41 -14.77 -24.07 -19.09
CA PRO A 41 -14.04 -25.29 -19.37
C PRO A 41 -13.43 -25.90 -18.10
N ALA A 42 -13.60 -27.21 -17.97
CA ALA A 42 -13.06 -28.03 -16.89
C ALA A 42 -11.53 -28.10 -16.94
N SER A 43 -10.85 -27.58 -15.92
CA SER A 43 -9.60 -28.15 -15.40
C SER A 43 -9.26 -27.58 -14.03
N ILE A 44 -8.52 -28.37 -13.25
CA ILE A 44 -8.01 -28.13 -11.88
C ILE A 44 -8.96 -28.60 -10.76
N GLN A 45 -9.10 -29.93 -10.65
CA GLN A 45 -9.38 -30.58 -9.37
C GLN A 45 -8.09 -30.61 -8.54
N SER A 46 -7.99 -29.77 -7.50
CA SER A 46 -7.04 -29.98 -6.41
C SER A 46 -7.60 -31.04 -5.46
N ARG A 47 -6.97 -32.21 -5.39
CA ARG A 47 -7.26 -33.25 -4.40
C ARG A 47 -6.58 -32.91 -3.08
N HIS A 48 -7.37 -32.47 -2.09
CA HIS A 48 -6.98 -32.64 -0.69
C HIS A 48 -7.34 -34.06 -0.24
N SER A 49 -6.35 -34.94 -0.18
CA SER A 49 -6.47 -36.24 0.50
C SER A 49 -6.07 -36.08 1.96
N ILE A 50 -7.06 -36.26 2.84
CA ILE A 50 -6.91 -36.43 4.27
C ILE A 50 -6.54 -37.90 4.49
N ASN A 51 -5.36 -38.19 5.04
CA ASN A 51 -5.00 -39.53 5.48
C ASN A 51 -4.68 -39.50 6.98
N THR A 52 -5.56 -40.16 7.74
CA THR A 52 -5.39 -40.57 9.12
C THR A 52 -4.78 -41.99 9.17
N SER A 53 -3.72 -42.20 9.95
CA SER A 53 -3.49 -43.34 10.89
C SER A 53 -2.01 -43.73 11.09
N SER A 54 -1.75 -44.33 12.27
CA SER A 54 -0.52 -45.01 12.73
C SER A 54 0.58 -44.09 13.28
N SER A 55 0.78 -43.86 14.59
CA SER A 55 0.92 -44.75 15.76
C SER A 55 2.07 -45.75 15.68
N THR A 56 3.30 -45.27 15.96
CA THR A 56 4.42 -46.05 16.50
C THR A 56 5.32 -45.13 17.33
N ASP A 57 5.39 -45.41 18.62
CA ASP A 57 6.47 -45.22 19.60
C ASP A 57 7.60 -44.23 19.29
N LEU A 58 7.70 -43.18 20.11
CA LEU A 58 8.95 -42.42 20.31
C LEU A 58 9.17 -42.18 21.82
N GLU A 59 10.21 -42.84 22.31
CA GLU A 59 10.96 -42.55 23.52
C GLU A 59 11.32 -41.05 23.62
N PRO A 60 11.52 -40.50 24.83
CA PRO A 60 11.86 -39.10 25.00
C PRO A 60 13.34 -38.88 24.68
N GLU A 61 13.67 -38.54 23.43
CA GLU A 61 14.98 -37.98 23.13
C GLU A 61 15.13 -36.61 23.79
N SER A 62 16.09 -36.55 24.71
CA SER A 62 16.65 -35.37 25.33
C SER A 62 17.09 -34.35 24.27
N ALA A 63 16.30 -33.30 24.08
CA ALA A 63 16.64 -32.18 23.20
C ALA A 63 17.61 -31.20 23.87
N ASP A 64 18.82 -31.69 24.21
CA ASP A 64 20.02 -30.86 24.31
C ASP A 64 20.76 -30.94 22.98
N ASN A 65 20.14 -30.47 21.89
CA ASN A 65 20.89 -30.10 20.69
C ASN A 65 21.42 -28.68 20.91
N VAL A 66 22.44 -28.59 21.76
CA VAL A 66 23.33 -27.42 21.84
C VAL A 66 23.89 -27.23 20.43
N ASN A 67 23.36 -26.23 19.74
CA ASN A 67 23.62 -25.91 18.35
C ASN A 67 25.05 -25.36 18.25
N MET A 68 26.04 -26.26 18.35
CA MET A 68 27.48 -26.01 18.22
C MET A 68 27.82 -25.66 16.75
N ALA A 69 27.19 -24.62 16.23
CA ALA A 69 27.64 -23.97 15.01
C ALA A 69 28.89 -23.15 15.35
N ASP A 70 29.88 -23.23 14.47
CA ASP A 70 31.11 -22.44 14.60
C ASP A 70 30.76 -20.94 14.57
N PRO A 71 31.14 -20.15 15.61
CA PRO A 71 30.83 -18.73 15.67
C PRO A 71 31.32 -17.95 14.45
N PHE A 72 32.48 -18.34 13.91
CA PHE A 72 33.03 -17.68 12.72
C PHE A 72 32.18 -17.96 11.47
N GLU A 73 31.75 -19.20 11.26
CA GLU A 73 30.83 -19.55 10.17
C GLU A 73 29.50 -18.78 10.28
N VAL A 74 28.93 -18.71 11.49
CA VAL A 74 27.66 -18.00 11.72
C VAL A 74 27.82 -16.52 11.38
N ARG A 75 28.87 -15.87 11.89
CA ARG A 75 29.21 -14.48 11.57
C ARG A 75 29.36 -14.24 10.07
N MET A 76 30.12 -15.10 9.38
CA MET A 76 30.40 -14.94 7.96
C MET A 76 29.12 -15.05 7.13
N ARG A 77 28.28 -16.04 7.45
CA ARG A 77 26.99 -16.22 6.77
C ARG A 77 26.04 -15.07 7.02
N PHE A 78 25.92 -14.62 8.27
CA PHE A 78 25.03 -13.51 8.61
C PHE A 78 25.48 -12.21 7.96
N SER A 79 26.78 -11.89 8.02
CA SER A 79 27.35 -10.71 7.35
C SER A 79 27.11 -10.73 5.85
N SER A 80 27.31 -11.88 5.19
CA SER A 80 27.02 -12.03 3.77
C SER A 80 25.54 -11.84 3.45
N GLN A 81 24.64 -12.36 4.30
CA GLN A 81 23.20 -12.17 4.14
C GLN A 81 22.81 -10.69 4.27
N LEU A 82 23.37 -9.97 5.26
CA LEU A 82 23.13 -8.55 5.46
C LEU A 82 23.64 -7.69 4.29
N GLN A 83 24.80 -8.03 3.70
CA GLN A 83 25.36 -7.32 2.55
C GLN A 83 24.47 -7.38 1.30
N HIS A 84 23.75 -8.49 1.13
CA HIS A 84 22.89 -8.74 -0.02
C HIS A 84 21.39 -8.62 0.34
N LEU A 85 21.06 -7.96 1.46
CA LEU A 85 19.68 -7.67 1.83
C LEU A 85 19.02 -6.79 0.75
N ASN A 86 17.87 -7.26 0.28
CA ASN A 86 17.06 -6.55 -0.69
C ASN A 86 15.81 -5.97 -0.02
N ALA A 87 15.02 -5.24 -0.81
CA ALA A 87 13.84 -4.54 -0.35
C ALA A 87 12.67 -5.41 0.17
N THR A 88 12.70 -6.72 -0.03
CA THR A 88 11.55 -7.58 0.25
C THR A 88 11.42 -7.94 1.73
N VAL A 89 10.19 -7.94 2.23
CA VAL A 89 9.86 -8.39 3.59
C VAL A 89 10.37 -9.81 3.85
N VAL A 90 10.27 -10.71 2.86
CA VAL A 90 10.78 -12.09 2.96
C VAL A 90 12.29 -12.13 3.19
N SER A 91 13.06 -11.25 2.54
CA SER A 91 14.50 -11.16 2.73
C SER A 91 14.85 -10.73 4.16
N HIS A 92 14.16 -9.71 4.69
CA HIS A 92 14.30 -9.24 6.07
C HIS A 92 13.91 -10.33 7.08
N GLN A 93 12.76 -10.97 6.91
CA GLN A 93 12.28 -12.07 7.78
C GLN A 93 13.25 -13.24 7.83
N LYS A 94 13.84 -13.61 6.68
CA LYS A 94 14.83 -14.69 6.62
C LYS A 94 16.09 -14.36 7.42
N ALA A 95 16.56 -13.12 7.36
CA ALA A 95 17.70 -12.67 8.15
C ALA A 95 17.37 -12.61 9.65
N ALA A 96 16.17 -12.14 10.00
CA ALA A 96 15.70 -12.15 11.38
C ALA A 96 15.57 -13.57 11.95
N ALA A 97 15.02 -14.52 11.19
CA ALA A 97 14.95 -15.91 11.58
C ALA A 97 16.34 -16.54 11.78
N TYR A 98 17.32 -16.14 10.97
CA TYR A 98 18.71 -16.57 11.17
C TYR A 98 19.28 -16.06 12.49
N ALA A 99 19.05 -14.79 12.82
CA ALA A 99 19.49 -14.20 14.09
C ALA A 99 18.86 -14.91 15.30
N MET A 100 17.57 -15.26 15.23
CA MET A 100 16.88 -15.99 16.29
C MET A 100 17.34 -17.44 16.44
N LYS A 101 17.64 -18.11 15.32
CA LYS A 101 18.18 -19.48 15.33
C LYS A 101 19.51 -19.58 16.11
N TYR A 102 20.30 -18.51 16.10
CA TYR A 102 21.61 -18.42 16.74
C TYR A 102 21.63 -17.33 17.83
N LYS A 103 20.53 -17.19 18.58
CA LYS A 103 20.36 -16.15 19.61
C LYS A 103 21.37 -16.21 20.76
N ASP A 104 22.04 -17.33 20.96
CA ASP A 104 23.12 -17.46 21.95
C ASP A 104 24.39 -16.67 21.54
N MET A 105 24.47 -16.26 20.28
CA MET A 105 25.55 -15.44 19.71
C MET A 105 25.05 -14.02 19.36
N ASP A 106 24.03 -13.55 20.05
CA ASP A 106 23.37 -12.26 19.81
C ASP A 106 24.32 -11.06 19.83
N GLU A 107 25.31 -11.04 20.73
CA GLU A 107 26.30 -9.96 20.79
C GLU A 107 27.16 -9.85 19.52
N ASP A 108 27.64 -10.97 18.98
CA ASP A 108 28.46 -10.99 17.77
C ASP A 108 27.61 -10.70 16.53
N LEU A 109 26.40 -11.23 16.47
CA LEU A 109 25.44 -10.95 15.40
C LEU A 109 24.99 -9.48 15.40
N HIS A 110 24.73 -8.88 16.56
CA HIS A 110 24.46 -7.44 16.68
C HIS A 110 25.66 -6.62 16.22
N SER A 111 26.88 -7.05 16.57
CA SER A 111 28.12 -6.44 16.06
C SER A 111 28.21 -6.52 14.53
N CYS A 112 27.78 -7.62 13.91
CA CYS A 112 27.70 -7.75 12.46
C CYS A 112 26.72 -6.74 11.84
N ILE A 113 25.57 -6.49 12.49
CA ILE A 113 24.58 -5.49 12.03
C ILE A 113 25.22 -4.11 11.97
N LEU A 114 25.85 -3.67 13.07
CA LEU A 114 26.52 -2.37 13.13
C LEU A 114 27.66 -2.27 12.12
N GLU A 115 28.44 -3.34 11.97
CA GLU A 115 29.52 -3.42 10.99
C GLU A 115 29.00 -3.24 9.55
N GLN A 116 27.93 -3.95 9.17
CA GLN A 116 27.36 -3.83 7.83
C GLN A 116 26.66 -2.48 7.62
N LEU A 117 26.07 -1.88 8.65
CA LEU A 117 25.56 -0.51 8.59
C LEU A 117 26.65 0.51 8.26
N GLU A 118 27.88 0.32 8.74
CA GLU A 118 28.99 1.24 8.47
C GLU A 118 29.66 0.98 7.12
N ARG A 119 29.70 -0.27 6.65
CA ARG A 119 30.43 -0.68 5.44
C ARG A 119 29.59 -0.70 4.16
N SER A 120 28.27 -0.76 4.26
CA SER A 120 27.39 -0.92 3.10
C SER A 120 26.96 0.41 2.49
N ASN A 121 26.37 0.37 1.29
CA ASN A 121 25.78 1.54 0.64
C ASN A 121 24.44 1.94 1.31
N MET A 122 23.94 3.15 1.02
CA MET A 122 22.73 3.70 1.66
C MET A 122 21.47 2.84 1.49
N ASN A 123 21.33 2.15 0.37
CA ASN A 123 20.17 1.32 0.09
C ASN A 123 20.18 0.06 0.97
N THR A 124 21.32 -0.63 1.01
CA THR A 124 21.53 -1.77 1.91
C THR A 124 21.35 -1.35 3.38
N ARG A 125 21.82 -0.16 3.78
CA ARG A 125 21.58 0.36 5.15
C ARG A 125 20.10 0.54 5.47
N ALA A 126 19.31 1.06 4.52
CA ALA A 126 17.86 1.14 4.66
C ALA A 126 17.21 -0.25 4.79
N ASN A 127 17.64 -1.23 3.99
CA ASN A 127 17.17 -2.61 4.08
C ASN A 127 17.55 -3.27 5.42
N ILE A 128 18.76 -3.01 5.93
CA ILE A 128 19.18 -3.47 7.27
C ILE A 128 18.29 -2.86 8.35
N MET A 129 17.91 -1.58 8.24
CA MET A 129 17.00 -0.97 9.22
C MET A 129 15.62 -1.65 9.25
N PHE A 130 15.04 -2.00 8.10
CA PHE A 130 13.83 -2.84 8.05
C PHE A 130 14.05 -4.24 8.63
N CYS A 131 15.23 -4.82 8.44
CA CYS A 131 15.58 -6.11 9.04
C CYS A 131 15.66 -6.05 10.58
N ILE A 132 16.19 -4.96 11.14
CA ILE A 132 16.26 -4.76 12.60
C ILE A 132 14.87 -4.78 13.22
N GLU A 133 13.90 -4.15 12.56
CA GLU A 133 12.50 -4.17 12.99
C GLU A 133 11.93 -5.59 13.08
N HIS A 134 12.23 -6.45 12.10
CA HIS A 134 11.85 -7.86 12.14
C HIS A 134 12.58 -8.64 13.23
N ILE A 135 13.88 -8.37 13.45
CA ILE A 135 14.66 -9.00 14.53
C ILE A 135 14.03 -8.67 15.88
N MET A 136 13.68 -7.40 16.13
CA MET A 136 13.05 -6.99 17.39
C MET A 136 11.68 -7.64 17.60
N ASP A 137 10.86 -7.74 16.56
CA ASP A 137 9.54 -8.39 16.63
C ASP A 137 9.67 -9.89 16.95
N MET A 138 10.57 -10.60 16.27
CA MET A 138 10.83 -12.01 16.54
C MET A 138 11.47 -12.23 17.93
N ALA A 139 12.41 -11.38 18.33
CA ALA A 139 13.04 -11.44 19.65
C ALA A 139 12.01 -11.24 20.77
N LYS A 140 11.05 -10.32 20.60
CA LYS A 140 9.96 -10.13 21.57
C LYS A 140 9.05 -11.36 21.67
N LYS A 141 8.74 -12.00 20.54
CA LYS A 141 7.94 -13.25 20.50
C LYS A 141 8.63 -14.42 21.18
N GLU A 142 9.95 -14.56 21.02
CA GLU A 142 10.75 -15.62 21.65
C GLU A 142 11.27 -15.26 23.06
N ASN A 143 10.87 -14.12 23.61
CA ASN A 143 11.31 -13.60 24.92
C ASN A 143 12.84 -13.36 25.04
N HIS A 144 13.51 -13.07 23.92
CA HIS A 144 14.94 -12.77 23.90
C HIS A 144 15.20 -11.26 24.03
N LEU A 145 15.16 -10.75 25.27
CA LEU A 145 15.20 -9.30 25.54
C LEU A 145 16.56 -8.64 25.30
N ASN A 146 17.65 -9.41 25.25
CA ASN A 146 19.00 -8.88 25.04
C ASN A 146 19.13 -8.15 23.69
N TYR A 147 18.62 -8.75 22.60
CA TYR A 147 18.59 -8.10 21.28
C TYR A 147 17.87 -6.75 21.31
N ILE A 148 16.70 -6.72 21.97
CA ILE A 148 15.90 -5.49 22.09
C ILE A 148 16.72 -4.42 22.83
N THR A 149 17.37 -4.80 23.92
CA THR A 149 18.16 -3.88 24.78
C THR A 149 19.38 -3.33 24.03
N MET A 150 20.10 -4.18 23.29
CA MET A 150 21.25 -3.75 22.47
C MET A 150 20.83 -2.80 21.36
N VAL A 151 19.73 -3.09 20.65
CA VAL A 151 19.22 -2.21 19.59
C VAL A 151 18.72 -0.88 20.16
N GLN A 152 17.99 -0.89 21.28
CA GLN A 152 17.55 0.33 21.95
C GLN A 152 18.72 1.21 22.38
N ARG A 153 19.78 0.61 22.96
CA ARG A 153 21.00 1.33 23.35
C ARG A 153 21.68 1.99 22.15
N ASP A 154 21.74 1.28 21.03
CA ASP A 154 22.49 1.70 19.85
C ASP A 154 21.61 2.39 18.79
N ILE A 155 20.33 2.69 19.08
CA ILE A 155 19.36 3.20 18.09
C ILE A 155 19.80 4.51 17.45
N ILE A 156 20.40 5.42 18.22
CA ILE A 156 20.92 6.70 17.72
C ILE A 156 22.05 6.44 16.72
N ARG A 157 22.98 5.53 17.05
CA ARG A 157 24.06 5.12 16.16
C ARG A 157 23.53 4.47 14.87
N ILE A 158 22.51 3.63 14.98
CA ILE A 158 21.85 2.98 13.83
C ILE A 158 21.23 4.05 12.93
N VAL A 159 20.48 4.99 13.50
CA VAL A 159 19.85 6.09 12.76
C VAL A 159 20.89 6.96 12.06
N ASP A 160 21.97 7.33 12.74
CA ASP A 160 23.04 8.14 12.14
C ASP A 160 23.82 7.39 11.04
N ALA A 161 23.94 6.06 11.15
CA ALA A 161 24.53 5.25 10.09
C ALA A 161 23.63 5.16 8.85
N VAL A 162 22.30 5.08 9.03
CA VAL A 162 21.31 4.93 7.95
C VAL A 162 20.96 6.27 7.30
N ALA A 163 20.81 7.32 8.09
CA ALA A 163 20.48 8.68 7.66
C ALA A 163 21.49 9.69 8.25
N PRO A 164 22.74 9.69 7.77
CA PRO A 164 23.75 10.66 8.17
C PRO A 164 23.34 12.09 7.81
N GLU A 165 23.96 13.09 8.44
CA GLU A 165 23.67 14.53 8.24
C GLU A 165 24.00 15.05 6.84
N ASN A 166 24.64 14.24 5.99
CA ASN A 166 24.97 14.63 4.63
C ASN A 166 23.77 14.47 3.68
N ALA A 167 23.90 15.02 2.47
CA ALA A 167 22.91 14.90 1.39
C ALA A 167 22.46 13.45 1.11
N SER A 168 23.30 12.47 1.40
CA SER A 168 23.01 11.05 1.17
C SER A 168 22.03 10.47 2.18
N GLY A 169 21.99 11.01 3.41
CA GLY A 169 21.05 10.56 4.45
C GLY A 169 19.63 11.07 4.24
N ALA A 170 19.45 12.22 3.57
CA ALA A 170 18.15 12.79 3.25
C ALA A 170 17.23 11.81 2.49
N ALA A 171 17.80 11.03 1.57
CA ALA A 171 17.07 10.01 0.82
C ALA A 171 16.50 8.87 1.70
N ASN A 172 17.07 8.66 2.89
CA ASN A 172 16.67 7.61 3.82
C ASN A 172 15.79 8.14 4.97
N VAL A 173 15.60 9.45 5.13
CA VAL A 173 14.82 10.04 6.24
C VAL A 173 13.40 9.46 6.29
N ARG A 174 12.73 9.32 5.14
CA ARG A 174 11.38 8.73 5.07
C ARG A 174 11.36 7.26 5.54
N VAL A 175 12.40 6.49 5.20
CA VAL A 175 12.53 5.09 5.63
C VAL A 175 12.74 5.01 7.14
N VAL A 176 13.64 5.85 7.68
CA VAL A 176 13.91 5.90 9.12
C VAL A 176 12.64 6.22 9.90
N ARG A 177 11.87 7.24 9.49
CA ARG A 177 10.60 7.60 10.12
C ARG A 177 9.60 6.45 10.12
N LEU A 178 9.41 5.81 8.96
CA LEU A 178 8.50 4.68 8.83
C LEU A 178 8.87 3.55 9.80
N VAL A 179 10.15 3.18 9.86
CA VAL A 179 10.61 2.10 10.75
C VAL A 179 10.48 2.48 12.22
N LEU A 180 10.81 3.71 12.61
CA LEU A 180 10.65 4.18 13.99
C LEU A 180 9.18 4.15 14.43
N GLN A 181 8.25 4.57 13.58
CA GLN A 181 6.81 4.47 13.84
C GLN A 181 6.36 3.02 13.99
N CYS A 182 6.86 2.10 13.15
CA CYS A 182 6.59 0.67 13.31
C CYS A 182 7.10 0.13 14.65
N LEU A 183 8.31 0.53 15.07
CA LEU A 183 8.91 0.13 16.34
C LEU A 183 8.13 0.69 17.54
N GLU A 184 7.66 1.93 17.45
CA GLU A 184 6.82 2.57 18.46
C GLU A 184 5.47 1.86 18.62
N ASN A 185 4.75 1.65 17.51
CA ASN A 185 3.43 1.00 17.50
C ASN A 185 3.49 -0.43 18.08
N LYS A 186 4.62 -1.12 17.90
CA LYS A 186 4.87 -2.46 18.46
C LYS A 186 5.37 -2.43 19.90
N GLY A 187 5.61 -1.25 20.47
CA GLY A 187 6.12 -1.05 21.83
C GLY A 187 7.54 -1.59 21.99
N HIS A 188 8.39 -1.43 20.98
CA HIS A 188 9.82 -1.74 21.03
C HIS A 188 10.67 -0.53 21.43
N ILE A 189 10.18 0.69 21.22
CA ILE A 189 10.85 1.94 21.58
C ILE A 189 9.82 2.87 22.22
N GLU A 190 10.23 3.67 23.20
CA GLU A 190 9.38 4.67 23.83
C GLU A 190 9.13 5.87 22.90
N ASN A 191 7.90 6.39 22.91
CA ASN A 191 7.51 7.57 22.12
C ASN A 191 8.47 8.76 22.33
N GLN A 192 8.93 9.00 23.57
CA GLN A 192 9.85 10.10 23.86
C GLN A 192 11.17 9.99 23.07
N VAL A 193 11.70 8.78 22.88
CA VAL A 193 12.93 8.55 22.11
C VAL A 193 12.68 8.82 20.62
N VAL A 194 11.52 8.39 20.11
CA VAL A 194 11.13 8.63 18.70
C VAL A 194 11.02 10.12 18.43
N VAL A 195 10.35 10.88 19.30
CA VAL A 195 10.20 12.34 19.15
C VAL A 195 11.55 13.06 19.12
N GLN A 196 12.49 12.67 20.00
CA GLN A 196 13.84 13.25 20.01
C GLN A 196 14.60 12.98 18.69
N ILE A 197 14.50 11.75 18.19
CA ILE A 197 15.13 11.38 16.91
C ILE A 197 14.46 12.14 15.75
N GLU A 198 13.14 12.28 15.75
CA GLU A 198 12.40 13.00 14.71
C GLU A 198 12.73 14.50 14.65
N GLU A 199 12.99 15.13 15.79
CA GLU A 199 13.46 16.52 15.85
C GLU A 199 14.80 16.68 15.12
N VAL A 200 15.76 15.80 15.41
CA VAL A 200 17.07 15.78 14.73
C VAL A 200 16.92 15.48 13.23
N LEU A 201 16.00 14.59 12.83
CA LEU A 201 15.77 14.27 11.42
C LEU A 201 15.09 15.41 10.65
N ARG A 202 14.31 16.28 11.30
CA ARG A 202 13.68 17.46 10.66
C ARG A 202 14.72 18.48 10.19
N ASP A 203 15.75 18.71 10.99
CA ASP A 203 16.85 19.62 10.65
C ASP A 203 17.66 19.11 9.44
N ARG A 204 17.75 17.77 9.30
CA ARG A 204 18.44 17.11 8.17
C ARG A 204 17.63 17.20 6.87
N GLU A 205 16.31 17.06 6.93
CA GLU A 205 15.43 17.15 5.75
C GLU A 205 15.31 18.59 5.22
N THR A 206 15.17 19.57 6.11
CA THR A 206 15.13 20.99 5.74
C THR A 206 16.43 21.45 5.08
N SER A 207 17.59 21.00 5.58
CA SER A 207 18.90 21.25 4.96
C SER A 207 19.03 20.64 3.56
N ALA A 208 18.42 19.49 3.31
CA ALA A 208 18.43 18.84 1.99
C ALA A 208 17.46 19.50 0.99
N HIS A 209 16.33 19.99 1.49
CA HIS A 209 15.36 20.77 0.72
C HIS A 209 15.96 22.10 0.25
N ASP A 210 16.69 22.80 1.13
CA ASP A 210 17.42 24.03 0.77
C ASP A 210 18.56 23.77 -0.24
N ALA A 211 19.15 22.58 -0.19
CA ALA A 211 20.16 22.13 -1.17
C ALA A 211 19.58 21.73 -2.55
N GLY A 212 18.26 21.83 -2.76
CA GLY A 212 17.59 21.51 -4.02
C GLY A 212 17.61 20.02 -4.38
N LEU A 213 17.78 19.13 -3.39
CA LEU A 213 17.83 17.68 -3.57
C LEU A 213 16.46 17.00 -3.35
N SER A 214 15.46 17.75 -2.91
CA SER A 214 14.07 17.30 -2.83
C SER A 214 13.38 17.48 -4.18
N SER A 215 12.67 16.45 -4.64
CA SER A 215 11.70 16.60 -5.73
C SER A 215 10.62 17.60 -5.30
N PRO A 216 10.18 18.54 -6.17
CA PRO A 216 9.12 19.46 -5.82
C PRO A 216 7.88 18.67 -5.40
N VAL A 217 7.36 18.97 -4.21
CA VAL A 217 6.04 18.52 -3.79
C VAL A 217 5.05 18.99 -4.84
N GLN A 218 4.27 18.06 -5.37
CA GLN A 218 3.15 18.31 -6.26
C GLN A 218 2.06 19.02 -5.44
N GLY A 219 2.19 20.33 -5.34
CA GLY A 219 1.11 21.24 -4.98
C GLY A 219 0.44 21.69 -6.26
N ASP A 220 -0.81 21.27 -6.43
CA ASP A 220 -1.71 21.66 -7.50
C ASP A 220 -1.85 23.20 -7.50
N GLN A 221 -1.26 23.88 -8.49
CA GLN A 221 -1.48 25.29 -8.80
C GLN A 221 -0.85 25.68 -10.15
N ASP A 222 -1.74 25.97 -11.10
CA ASP A 222 -1.64 26.93 -12.20
C ASP A 222 -0.57 26.68 -13.30
N LEU A 223 -1.05 26.20 -14.45
CA LEU A 223 -0.32 26.10 -15.72
C LEU A 223 -0.11 27.51 -16.30
N GLY A 224 0.94 28.19 -15.84
CA GLY A 224 1.43 29.46 -16.39
C GLY A 224 2.89 29.38 -16.83
N ASP A 225 3.08 29.27 -18.15
CA ASP A 225 4.28 29.60 -18.96
C ASP A 225 5.68 29.46 -18.29
N MET A 226 6.30 28.28 -18.45
CA MET A 226 7.66 27.98 -18.00
C MET A 226 8.68 28.18 -19.14
N PRO A 227 9.74 29.00 -18.98
CA PRO A 227 10.78 29.14 -19.99
C PRO A 227 11.68 27.89 -20.06
N PRO A 228 12.35 27.63 -21.19
CA PRO A 228 13.06 26.37 -21.42
C PRO A 228 14.23 26.19 -20.44
N SER A 229 14.14 25.11 -19.67
CA SER A 229 15.16 24.66 -18.72
C SER A 229 16.48 24.35 -19.43
N GLN A 230 17.46 25.25 -19.32
CA GLN A 230 18.84 25.01 -19.72
C GLN A 230 19.62 24.43 -18.53
N THR A 231 19.73 23.11 -18.48
CA THR A 231 20.67 22.40 -17.60
C THR A 231 22.09 22.49 -18.17
N ILE A 232 22.69 23.69 -18.13
CA ILE A 232 24.12 23.86 -18.38
C ILE A 232 24.84 23.78 -17.02
N PRO A 233 25.64 22.74 -16.73
CA PRO A 233 26.39 22.67 -15.49
C PRO A 233 27.50 23.74 -15.51
N LYS A 234 27.50 24.63 -14.52
CA LYS A 234 28.58 25.60 -14.28
C LYS A 234 29.87 24.84 -13.93
N PRO A 235 31.01 25.09 -14.60
CA PRO A 235 32.26 24.42 -14.30
C PRO A 235 32.85 25.01 -13.02
N GLY A 236 33.09 24.20 -12.00
CA GLY A 236 33.87 24.62 -10.83
C GLY A 236 33.51 24.02 -9.48
N ARG A 237 32.39 23.28 -9.34
CA ARG A 237 32.13 22.52 -8.11
C ARG A 237 32.66 21.10 -8.27
N PRO A 238 33.52 20.59 -7.37
CA PRO A 238 33.84 19.17 -7.36
C PRO A 238 32.54 18.43 -7.09
N SER A 239 31.99 17.80 -8.13
CA SER A 239 30.90 16.86 -7.97
C SER A 239 31.36 15.81 -6.97
N ALA A 240 30.58 15.59 -5.91
CA ALA A 240 30.77 14.43 -5.06
C ALA A 240 30.94 13.19 -5.96
N PRO A 241 31.78 12.21 -5.60
CA PRO A 241 31.96 11.00 -6.40
C PRO A 241 30.58 10.42 -6.69
N GLY A 242 30.15 10.51 -7.96
CA GLY A 242 28.83 10.05 -8.35
C GLY A 242 28.72 8.58 -7.98
N LEU A 243 27.68 8.23 -7.24
CA LEU A 243 27.34 6.85 -6.94
C LEU A 243 27.36 6.05 -8.25
N ASP A 244 27.87 4.82 -8.21
CA ASP A 244 28.01 4.01 -9.43
C ASP A 244 26.63 3.87 -10.10
N LYS A 245 26.58 4.05 -11.43
CA LYS A 245 25.33 4.07 -12.20
C LYS A 245 24.49 2.82 -11.93
N ARG A 246 25.14 1.66 -11.76
CA ARG A 246 24.49 0.39 -11.42
C ARG A 246 23.81 0.41 -10.05
N GLN A 247 24.42 1.05 -9.05
CA GLN A 247 23.85 1.17 -7.71
C GLN A 247 22.62 2.08 -7.73
N ILE A 248 22.66 3.16 -8.53
CA ILE A 248 21.50 4.05 -8.71
C ILE A 248 20.36 3.30 -9.40
N GLU A 249 20.63 2.60 -10.50
CA GLU A 249 19.63 1.80 -11.22
C GLU A 249 19.02 0.71 -10.34
N GLN A 250 19.84 0.01 -9.56
CA GLN A 250 19.37 -1.01 -8.61
C GLN A 250 18.42 -0.39 -7.57
N ARG A 251 18.77 0.77 -7.00
CA ARG A 251 17.93 1.46 -6.04
C ARG A 251 16.59 1.89 -6.65
N ILE A 252 16.62 2.44 -7.87
CA ILE A 252 15.40 2.82 -8.59
C ILE A 252 14.50 1.61 -8.81
N GLU A 253 15.06 0.48 -9.24
CA GLU A 253 14.26 -0.72 -9.50
C GLU A 253 13.71 -1.33 -8.21
N GLU A 254 14.49 -1.34 -7.13
CA GLU A 254 14.02 -1.78 -5.81
C GLU A 254 12.87 -0.89 -5.29
N ASP A 255 12.99 0.44 -5.40
CA ASP A 255 11.94 1.38 -4.99
C ASP A 255 10.69 1.26 -5.88
N ARG A 256 10.88 1.04 -7.19
CA ARG A 256 9.78 0.77 -8.12
C ARG A 256 9.03 -0.50 -7.73
N GLU A 257 9.75 -1.56 -7.43
CA GLU A 257 9.16 -2.84 -7.03
C GLU A 257 8.48 -2.74 -5.65
N ARG A 258 9.01 -1.92 -4.72
CA ARG A 258 8.32 -1.60 -3.46
C ARG A 258 6.97 -0.91 -3.72
N HIS A 259 6.95 0.15 -4.52
CA HIS A 259 5.72 0.89 -4.83
C HIS A 259 4.70 0.05 -5.58
N LYS A 260 5.18 -0.83 -6.46
CA LYS A 260 4.33 -1.80 -7.16
C LYS A 260 3.64 -2.72 -6.15
N ARG A 261 4.39 -3.37 -5.25
CA ARG A 261 3.80 -4.25 -4.21
C ARG A 261 2.85 -3.54 -3.26
N LEU A 262 3.16 -2.29 -2.88
CA LEU A 262 2.25 -1.50 -2.05
C LEU A 262 0.90 -1.27 -2.72
N ARG A 263 0.86 -1.17 -4.05
CA ARG A 263 -0.38 -1.00 -4.82
C ARG A 263 -1.11 -2.33 -5.11
N GLU A 264 -0.42 -3.47 -5.03
CA GLU A 264 -1.00 -4.79 -5.30
C GLU A 264 -2.08 -5.20 -4.29
N ASP A 265 -2.05 -4.67 -3.06
CA ASP A 265 -3.00 -5.04 -1.98
C ASP A 265 -4.11 -3.98 -1.73
N ILE A 266 -4.06 -2.81 -2.38
CA ILE A 266 -5.00 -1.71 -2.12
C ILE A 266 -6.45 -2.08 -2.47
N TRP A 267 -6.62 -2.87 -3.53
CA TRP A 267 -7.92 -3.34 -4.01
C TRP A 267 -8.39 -4.61 -3.30
N ALA A 268 -7.55 -5.24 -2.48
CA ALA A 268 -7.90 -6.48 -1.81
C ALA A 268 -8.87 -6.20 -0.64
N ILE A 269 -9.98 -6.95 -0.62
CA ILE A 269 -10.94 -6.93 0.49
C ILE A 269 -10.87 -8.30 1.16
N ARG A 270 -10.42 -8.32 2.42
CA ARG A 270 -10.15 -9.56 3.17
C ARG A 270 -11.39 -10.14 3.84
N ASP A 271 -12.34 -9.28 4.20
CA ASP A 271 -13.56 -9.64 4.89
C ASP A 271 -14.77 -9.31 4.01
N ARG A 272 -15.63 -10.31 3.79
CA ARG A 272 -16.83 -10.17 2.95
C ARG A 272 -17.80 -9.15 3.54
N ASP A 273 -17.92 -9.11 4.86
CA ASP A 273 -18.89 -8.22 5.50
C ASP A 273 -18.43 -6.75 5.44
N ALA A 274 -17.11 -6.51 5.32
CA ALA A 274 -16.52 -5.18 5.18
C ALA A 274 -16.55 -4.63 3.74
N GLU A 275 -16.85 -5.46 2.73
CA GLU A 275 -16.90 -5.04 1.33
C GLU A 275 -17.96 -3.96 1.09
N ILE A 276 -19.15 -4.18 1.64
CA ILE A 276 -20.30 -3.28 1.46
C ILE A 276 -20.06 -1.95 2.16
N ASP A 277 -19.54 -1.98 3.39
CA ASP A 277 -19.27 -0.76 4.16
C ASP A 277 -18.21 0.09 3.47
N ARG A 278 -17.11 -0.53 3.01
CA ARG A 278 -16.06 0.16 2.25
C ARG A 278 -16.60 0.74 0.94
N LEU A 279 -17.39 -0.03 0.19
CA LEU A 279 -18.02 0.46 -1.03
C LEU A 279 -18.90 1.67 -0.71
N TRP A 280 -19.72 1.61 0.35
CA TRP A 280 -20.62 2.70 0.72
C TRP A 280 -19.88 3.98 1.12
N GLU A 281 -18.75 3.85 1.82
CA GLU A 281 -17.95 5.00 2.26
C GLU A 281 -17.08 5.60 1.14
N GLU A 282 -16.55 4.75 0.24
CA GLU A 282 -15.60 5.16 -0.81
C GLU A 282 -16.27 5.47 -2.16
N THR A 283 -17.53 5.10 -2.37
CA THR A 283 -18.25 5.39 -3.62
C THR A 283 -18.38 6.90 -3.80
N SER A 284 -17.79 7.42 -4.88
CA SER A 284 -17.96 8.80 -5.29
C SER A 284 -19.34 9.04 -5.90
N ASP A 285 -19.76 10.30 -5.93
CA ASP A 285 -20.91 10.73 -6.74
C ASP A 285 -20.69 10.41 -8.23
N LEU A 286 -21.80 10.29 -8.98
CA LEU A 286 -21.75 10.03 -10.42
C LEU A 286 -21.05 11.16 -11.17
N GLY A 287 -20.04 10.80 -11.96
CA GLY A 287 -19.27 11.68 -12.81
C GLY A 287 -19.66 11.61 -14.30
N GLU A 288 -18.96 12.42 -15.10
CA GLU A 288 -19.11 12.42 -16.57
C GLU A 288 -18.65 11.10 -17.20
N ASP A 289 -17.60 10.49 -16.65
CA ASP A 289 -17.07 9.20 -17.11
C ASP A 289 -18.09 8.07 -16.88
N ASP A 290 -18.83 8.07 -15.76
CA ASP A 290 -19.88 7.08 -15.48
C ASP A 290 -21.03 7.18 -16.50
N HIS A 291 -21.42 8.41 -16.85
CA HIS A 291 -22.41 8.62 -17.90
C HIS A 291 -21.91 8.15 -19.27
N THR A 292 -20.63 8.33 -19.56
CA THR A 292 -20.01 7.86 -20.80
C THR A 292 -19.98 6.35 -20.85
N MET A 293 -19.50 5.70 -19.79
CA MET A 293 -19.48 4.25 -19.63
C MET A 293 -20.88 3.65 -19.77
N GLY A 294 -21.88 4.22 -19.09
CA GLY A 294 -23.27 3.77 -19.18
C GLY A 294 -23.87 3.90 -20.58
N ARG A 295 -23.54 4.96 -21.32
CA ARG A 295 -23.95 5.12 -22.73
C ARG A 295 -23.33 4.04 -23.61
N GLU A 296 -22.02 3.79 -23.46
CA GLU A 296 -21.31 2.78 -24.23
C GLU A 296 -21.83 1.36 -23.95
N GLU A 297 -22.05 1.01 -22.68
CA GLU A 297 -22.64 -0.27 -22.28
C GLU A 297 -24.05 -0.46 -22.84
N PHE A 298 -24.88 0.60 -22.78
CA PHE A 298 -26.22 0.58 -23.35
C PHE A 298 -26.18 0.28 -24.86
N LEU A 299 -25.37 1.01 -25.62
CA LEU A 299 -25.24 0.82 -27.06
C LEU A 299 -24.67 -0.57 -27.40
N ALA A 300 -23.69 -1.05 -26.64
CA ALA A 300 -23.13 -2.40 -26.81
C ALA A 300 -24.19 -3.48 -26.57
N ARG A 301 -25.05 -3.30 -25.56
CA ARG A 301 -26.16 -4.21 -25.28
C ARG A 301 -27.22 -4.20 -26.37
N GLU A 302 -27.63 -3.02 -26.84
CA GLU A 302 -28.59 -2.88 -27.94
C GLU A 302 -28.09 -3.56 -29.22
N ALA A 303 -26.80 -3.38 -29.53
CA ALA A 303 -26.15 -4.05 -30.66
C ALA A 303 -26.11 -5.57 -30.49
N ALA A 304 -25.78 -6.07 -29.29
CA ALA A 304 -25.77 -7.51 -29.01
C ALA A 304 -27.16 -8.16 -29.17
N ILE A 305 -28.23 -7.48 -28.72
CA ILE A 305 -29.60 -7.98 -28.85
C ILE A 305 -30.04 -8.00 -30.32
N ALA A 306 -29.72 -6.93 -31.08
CA ALA A 306 -30.06 -6.87 -32.50
C ALA A 306 -29.34 -7.94 -33.34
N GLN A 307 -28.12 -8.31 -32.97
CA GLN A 307 -27.42 -9.44 -33.59
C GLN A 307 -28.10 -10.77 -33.32
N GLN A 308 -28.68 -10.96 -32.14
CA GLN A 308 -29.33 -12.21 -31.75
C GLN A 308 -30.77 -12.34 -32.25
N CYS A 309 -31.47 -11.21 -32.42
CA CYS A 309 -32.87 -11.18 -32.84
C CYS A 309 -33.06 -10.30 -34.09
N PRO A 310 -33.30 -10.89 -35.28
CA PRO A 310 -33.52 -10.15 -36.52
C PRO A 310 -34.76 -9.24 -36.52
N HIS A 311 -35.69 -9.45 -35.58
CA HIS A 311 -36.91 -8.65 -35.44
C HIS A 311 -36.74 -7.48 -34.45
N TYR A 312 -35.61 -7.42 -33.76
CA TYR A 312 -35.32 -6.37 -32.80
C TYR A 312 -34.81 -5.12 -33.51
N THR A 313 -35.35 -3.96 -33.14
CA THR A 313 -34.85 -2.66 -33.60
C THR A 313 -34.12 -2.01 -32.43
N PRO A 314 -32.79 -1.75 -32.55
CA PRO A 314 -32.03 -1.04 -31.54
C PRO A 314 -32.70 0.29 -31.18
N ARG A 315 -32.77 0.57 -29.89
CA ARG A 315 -33.15 1.89 -29.38
C ARG A 315 -31.93 2.81 -29.41
N ASP A 316 -32.15 4.05 -29.82
CA ASP A 316 -31.15 5.10 -29.64
C ASP A 316 -31.31 5.76 -28.24
N LEU A 317 -30.24 6.33 -27.70
CA LEU A 317 -30.27 7.09 -26.45
C LEU A 317 -31.24 8.28 -26.55
N ASP A 318 -31.37 8.87 -27.73
CA ASP A 318 -32.30 9.97 -28.00
C ASP A 318 -33.78 9.53 -27.94
N ASP A 319 -34.08 8.27 -28.24
CA ASP A 319 -35.43 7.70 -28.10
C ASP A 319 -35.80 7.44 -26.63
N LEU A 320 -34.81 7.25 -25.74
CA LEU A 320 -35.03 6.96 -24.32
C LEU A 320 -35.22 8.24 -23.48
N TYR A 321 -34.48 9.31 -23.81
CA TYR A 321 -34.55 10.59 -23.11
C TYR A 321 -35.46 11.63 -23.76
N GLY A 322 -36.15 11.27 -24.85
CA GLY A 322 -37.25 12.06 -25.41
C GLY A 322 -36.84 13.42 -26.01
N ARG A 323 -35.59 13.59 -26.43
CA ARG A 323 -35.17 14.75 -27.24
C ARG A 323 -35.30 14.44 -28.73
N LYS A 324 -36.54 14.30 -29.21
CA LYS A 324 -36.82 14.62 -30.61
C LYS A 324 -37.19 16.09 -30.67
N ASP A 325 -36.21 16.91 -31.04
CA ASP A 325 -36.43 18.31 -31.39
C ASP A 325 -37.54 18.39 -32.44
N GLN A 326 -38.74 18.81 -32.02
CA GLN A 326 -39.81 19.18 -32.92
C GLN A 326 -39.48 20.53 -33.55
N ASN A 327 -38.53 20.57 -34.47
CA ASN A 327 -38.28 21.75 -35.29
C ASN A 327 -37.82 21.34 -36.69
N GLY A 328 -38.79 21.07 -37.58
CA GLY A 328 -38.50 20.96 -39.01
C GLY A 328 -39.52 20.18 -39.82
N ALA A 329 -40.72 20.74 -40.03
CA ALA A 329 -41.46 20.65 -41.30
C ALA A 329 -42.91 21.14 -41.14
N SER A 330 -43.10 22.46 -41.13
CA SER A 330 -44.36 23.07 -41.58
C SER A 330 -44.03 24.12 -42.62
N GLY A 331 -43.87 23.65 -43.86
CA GLY A 331 -43.76 24.46 -45.06
C GLY A 331 -44.68 23.88 -46.13
N ARG A 332 -45.98 24.21 -46.06
CA ARG A 332 -46.96 23.90 -47.10
C ARG A 332 -46.56 24.62 -48.40
N GLY A 333 -46.07 23.86 -49.39
CA GLY A 333 -45.95 24.31 -50.76
C GLY A 333 -47.33 24.56 -51.37
N HIS A 334 -47.64 25.82 -51.63
CA HIS A 334 -48.79 26.22 -52.45
C HIS A 334 -48.52 25.85 -53.91
N GLY A 335 -49.53 25.24 -54.53
CA GLY A 335 -49.49 24.86 -55.94
C GLY A 335 -49.54 26.06 -56.88
N ASN A 336 -48.94 25.87 -58.06
CA ASN A 336 -49.28 26.61 -59.25
C ASN A 336 -49.53 25.59 -60.37
N GLY A 337 -50.79 25.47 -60.75
CA GLY A 337 -51.17 24.89 -62.03
C GLY A 337 -51.06 25.96 -63.11
N ILE A 338 -50.37 25.63 -64.20
CA ILE A 338 -50.59 26.25 -65.51
C ILE A 338 -50.67 25.10 -66.52
N SER A 339 -51.78 25.11 -67.24
CA SER A 339 -52.24 24.16 -68.24
C SER A 339 -51.37 24.09 -69.49
N HIS A 340 -51.35 22.92 -70.11
CA HIS A 340 -51.64 22.77 -71.53
C HIS A 340 -52.49 21.52 -71.75
#